data_AF-A0A5P9QG20-F1
#
_entry.id   AF-A0A5P9QG20-F1
#
_cell.length_a   1.000
_cell.length_b   1.000
_cell.length_c   1.000
_cell.angle_alpha   90.00
_cell.angle_beta   90.00
_cell.angle_gamma   90.00
#
_symmetry.space_group_name_H-M   'P 1'
#
loop_
_entity.id
_entity.type
_entity.pdbx_description
1 polymer ?
#
loop_
_entity_poly.entity_id
_entity_poly.type
_entity_poly.pdbx_seq_one_letter_code
_entity_poly.pdbx_strand_id
1 'polypeptide(L)' 'MHAADVEDGNKPGVTASESAELREARRRVRLLEQENEVLRRAAAYFAQAHLPGK' A
#
# COMPACT_ATOMS: atom_id res chain seq x y z
N MET A 1 -15.43 -16.16 22.05
CA MET A 1 -14.00 -16.47 21.81
C MET A 1 -13.18 -15.54 22.69
N HIS A 2 -12.26 -16.05 23.51
CA HIS A 2 -11.38 -15.20 24.31
C HIS A 2 -10.28 -14.66 23.41
N ALA A 3 -10.20 -13.34 23.25
CA ALA A 3 -9.16 -12.69 22.44
C ALA A 3 -7.74 -13.08 22.91
N ALA A 4 -7.55 -13.29 24.22
CA ALA A 4 -6.30 -13.80 24.79
C ALA A 4 -5.84 -15.12 24.17
N ASP A 5 -6.74 -16.07 23.88
CA ASP A 5 -6.35 -17.34 23.24
C ASP A 5 -5.78 -17.14 21.82
N VAL A 6 -6.24 -16.09 21.13
CA VAL A 6 -5.75 -15.75 19.78
C VAL A 6 -4.41 -15.01 19.88
N GLU A 7 -4.28 -14.09 20.83
CA GLU A 7 -3.02 -13.38 21.10
C GLU A 7 -1.91 -14.33 21.57
N ASP A 8 -2.26 -15.34 22.39
CA ASP A 8 -1.33 -16.36 22.88
C ASP A 8 -1.07 -17.48 21.85
N GLY A 9 -1.74 -17.47 20.70
CA GLY A 9 -1.59 -18.49 19.65
C GLY A 9 -2.26 -19.84 19.95
N ASN A 10 -3.02 -19.93 21.04
CA ASN A 10 -3.79 -21.12 21.43
C ASN A 10 -5.00 -21.39 20.51
N LYS A 11 -5.46 -20.37 19.79
CA LYS A 11 -6.53 -20.47 18.79
C LYS A 11 -6.16 -19.72 17.51
N PRO A 12 -6.58 -20.23 16.33
CA PRO A 12 -6.44 -19.49 15.09
C PRO A 12 -7.25 -18.19 15.14
N GLY A 13 -6.64 -17.11 14.66
CA GLY A 13 -7.25 -15.78 14.57
C GLY A 13 -6.19 -14.75 14.16
N VAL A 14 -6.63 -13.52 13.92
CA VAL A 14 -5.73 -12.40 13.63
C VAL A 14 -5.52 -11.63 14.92
N THR A 15 -4.28 -11.50 15.35
CA THR A 15 -3.89 -10.72 16.52
C THR A 15 -4.10 -9.22 16.29
N ALA A 16 -4.18 -8.46 17.37
CA ALA A 16 -4.25 -7.01 17.31
C ALA A 16 -3.03 -6.41 16.59
N SER A 17 -1.84 -7.00 16.77
CA SER A 17 -0.59 -6.57 16.12
C SER A 17 -0.67 -6.76 14.60
N GLU A 18 -1.02 -7.97 14.14
CA GLU A 18 -1.15 -8.27 12.71
C GLU A 18 -2.20 -7.36 12.04
N SER A 19 -3.30 -7.10 12.74
CA SER A 19 -4.33 -6.17 12.26
C SER A 19 -3.81 -4.73 12.14
N ALA A 20 -2.99 -4.28 13.09
CA ALA A 20 -2.38 -2.95 13.08
C ALA A 20 -1.36 -2.80 11.95
N GLU A 21 -0.47 -3.78 11.79
CA GLU A 21 0.51 -3.86 10.70
C GLU A 21 -0.17 -3.87 9.34
N LEU A 22 -1.25 -4.66 9.17
CA LEU A 22 -2.02 -4.71 7.94
C LEU A 22 -2.64 -3.36 7.60
N ARG A 23 -3.17 -2.63 8.59
CA ARG A 23 -3.69 -1.27 8.38
C ARG A 23 -2.60 -0.31 7.95
N GLU A 24 -1.41 -0.41 8.53
CA GLU A 24 -0.26 0.42 8.17
C GLU A 24 0.25 0.12 6.77
N ALA A 25 0.44 -1.16 6.43
CA ALA A 25 0.82 -1.61 5.11
C ALA A 25 -0.18 -1.10 4.06
N ARG A 26 -1.49 -1.21 4.31
CA ARG A 26 -2.54 -0.67 3.42
C ARG A 26 -2.51 0.85 3.28
N ARG A 27 -2.07 1.60 4.31
CA ARG A 27 -1.86 3.05 4.18
C ARG A 27 -0.66 3.34 3.28
N ARG A 28 0.45 2.64 3.48
CA ARG A 28 1.67 2.81 2.70
C ARG A 28 1.46 2.46 1.22
N VAL A 29 0.77 1.36 0.92
CA VAL A 29 0.44 0.96 -0.46
C VAL A 29 -0.34 2.06 -1.17
N ARG A 30 -1.40 2.59 -0.54
CA ARG A 30 -2.21 3.67 -1.13
C ARG A 30 -1.40 4.94 -1.41
N LEU A 31 -0.48 5.31 -0.51
CA LEU A 31 0.41 6.44 -0.74
C LEU A 31 1.35 6.19 -1.94
N LEU A 32 1.98 5.02 -1.98
CA LEU A 32 2.88 4.64 -3.07
C LEU A 32 2.15 4.59 -4.42
N GLU A 33 0.91 4.12 -4.46
CA GLU A 33 0.09 4.12 -5.68
C GLU A 33 -0.16 5.55 -6.20
N GLN A 34 -0.45 6.50 -5.30
CA GLN A 34 -0.62 7.91 -5.65
C GLN A 34 0.68 8.53 -6.17
N GLU A 35 1.79 8.28 -5.47
CA GLU A 35 3.12 8.75 -5.90
C GLU A 35 3.49 8.17 -7.27
N ASN A 36 3.23 6.88 -7.49
CA ASN A 36 3.52 6.23 -8.77
C ASN A 36 2.66 6.82 -9.90
N GLU A 37 1.40 7.14 -9.65
CA GLU A 37 0.53 7.78 -10.63
C GLU A 37 1.04 9.18 -11.01
N VAL A 38 1.49 9.97 -10.04
CA VAL A 38 2.13 11.27 -10.31
C VAL A 38 3.38 11.09 -11.17
N LEU A 39 4.23 10.13 -10.85
CA LEU A 39 5.44 9.83 -11.61
C LEU A 39 5.12 9.39 -13.04
N ARG A 40 4.11 8.53 -13.24
CA ARG A 40 3.67 8.11 -14.58
C ARG A 40 3.19 9.28 -15.42
N ARG A 41 2.40 10.19 -14.83
CA ARG A 41 1.93 11.41 -15.52
C ARG A 41 3.09 12.33 -15.89
N ALA A 42 4.03 12.53 -14.98
CA ALA A 42 5.24 13.31 -15.28
C ALA A 42 6.04 12.69 -16.43
N ALA A 43 6.28 11.38 -16.40
CA ALA A 43 6.98 10.66 -17.46
C ALA A 43 6.27 10.79 -18.82
N ALA A 44 4.93 10.66 -18.85
CA ALA A 44 4.14 10.84 -20.06
C ALA A 44 4.23 12.27 -20.61
N TYR A 45 4.16 13.28 -19.75
CA TYR A 45 4.33 14.68 -20.13
C TYR A 45 5.70 14.94 -20.76
N PHE A 46 6.78 14.45 -20.13
CA PHE A 46 8.13 14.58 -20.69
C PHE A 46 8.29 13.82 -22.00
N ALA A 47 7.75 12.62 -22.12
CA ALA A 47 7.81 11.84 -23.35
C ALA A 47 7.14 12.60 -24.51
N GLN A 48 5.99 13.25 -24.28
CA GLN A 48 5.30 14.06 -25.29
C GLN A 48 6.09 15.32 -25.67
N ALA A 49 6.70 16.00 -24.70
CA ALA A 49 7.47 17.22 -24.94
C ALA A 49 8.74 17.00 -25.79
N HIS A 50 9.24 15.76 -25.87
CA HIS A 50 10.46 15.40 -26.61
C HIS A 50 10.20 14.59 -27.89
N LEU A 51 8.93 14.42 -28.30
CA LEU A 51 8.64 13.86 -29.62
C LEU A 51 8.94 14.91 -30.69
N PRO A 52 9.81 14.63 -31.68
CA PRO A 52 10.01 15.54 -32.80
C PRO A 52 8.67 15.77 -33.49
N GLY A 53 8.30 17.03 -33.67
CA GLY A 53 7.08 17.41 -34.39
C GLY A 53 7.04 16.72 -35.74
N LYS A 54 5.89 16.13 -36.08
CA LYS A 54 5.63 15.71 -37.45
C LYS A 54 5.66 16.92 -38.39
#